data_AF-A0A383BV74-F1
#
_entry.id   AF-A0A383BV74-F1
#
_cell.length_a   1.000
_cell.length_b   1.000
_cell.length_c   1.000
_cell.angle_alpha   90.00
_cell.angle_beta   90.00
_cell.angle_gamma   90.00
#
_symmetry.space_group_name_H-M   'P 1'
#
loop_
_entity.id
_entity.type
_entity.pdbx_description
1 polymer ?
#
loop_
_entity_poly.entity_id
_entity_poly.type
_entity_poly.pdbx_seq_one_letter_code
_entity_poly.pdbx_strand_id
1 'polypeptide(L)' 'MKALGLGLGLLLTSAFGLTEAEFQKLHRELQADPRATWRTIPWKTSVLDAQAAAAREGKPIFIWAMDGHPL' A
#
# COMPACT_ATOMS: atom_id res chain seq x y z
N MET A 1 24.19 -51.64 18.71
CA MET A 1 25.08 -50.73 17.95
C MET A 1 25.02 -51.17 16.49
N LYS A 2 24.45 -50.46 15.51
CA LYS A 2 24.45 -49.03 15.20
C LYS A 2 23.05 -48.53 14.80
N ALA A 3 22.71 -47.38 15.38
CA ALA A 3 21.90 -46.28 14.84
C ALA A 3 22.24 -45.97 13.36
N LEU A 4 21.48 -45.25 12.55
CA LEU A 4 20.25 -44.44 12.60
C LEU A 4 19.94 -44.24 11.09
N GLY A 5 18.70 -44.27 10.63
CA GLY A 5 17.95 -43.03 10.51
C GLY A 5 17.48 -42.83 9.06
N LEU A 6 16.20 -43.06 8.87
CA LEU A 6 15.41 -42.70 7.69
C LEU A 6 15.59 -41.20 7.40
N GLY A 7 16.35 -40.86 6.36
CA GLY A 7 16.45 -39.50 5.83
C GLY A 7 15.35 -39.25 4.81
N LEU A 8 14.11 -39.18 5.30
CA LEU A 8 12.91 -38.79 4.59
C LEU A 8 13.17 -37.51 3.77
N GLY A 9 12.85 -37.56 2.48
CA GLY A 9 12.88 -36.39 1.62
C GLY A 9 12.05 -35.25 2.20
N LEU A 10 12.60 -34.05 2.20
CA LEU A 10 11.81 -32.84 2.27
C LEU A 10 12.41 -31.84 1.29
N LEU A 11 11.88 -31.92 0.06
CA LEU A 11 11.77 -30.78 -0.84
C LEU A 11 11.16 -29.63 -0.01
N LEU A 12 12.01 -28.78 0.57
CA LEU A 12 11.56 -27.50 1.09
C LEU A 12 11.27 -26.63 -0.13
N THR A 13 10.03 -26.77 -0.60
CA THR A 13 9.31 -25.79 -1.40
C THR A 13 9.73 -24.38 -0.99
N SER A 14 10.27 -23.64 -1.95
CA SER A 14 10.34 -22.18 -1.90
C SER A 14 8.95 -21.67 -1.54
N ALA A 15 8.79 -21.19 -0.30
CA ALA A 15 7.57 -20.54 0.15
C ALA A 15 7.45 -19.21 -0.61
N PHE A 16 6.85 -19.26 -1.79
CA PHE A 16 6.49 -18.07 -2.57
C PHE A 16 5.30 -17.38 -1.88
N GLY A 17 5.55 -16.65 -0.80
CA GLY A 17 4.54 -15.86 -0.11
C GLY A 17 5.00 -15.34 1.25
N LEU A 18 4.47 -14.17 1.65
CA LEU A 18 4.61 -13.67 3.01
C LEU A 18 3.72 -14.49 3.95
N THR A 19 4.20 -14.80 5.14
CA THR A 19 3.33 -15.19 6.25
C THR A 19 2.41 -14.04 6.64
N GLU A 20 1.30 -14.33 7.31
CA GLU A 20 0.37 -13.30 7.81
C GLU A 20 1.09 -12.28 8.71
N ALA A 21 2.00 -12.73 9.57
CA ALA A 21 2.75 -11.85 10.46
C ALA A 21 3.67 -10.89 9.67
N GLU A 22 4.35 -11.39 8.64
CA GLU A 22 5.20 -10.59 7.75
C GLU A 22 4.37 -9.61 6.93
N PHE A 23 3.23 -10.05 6.38
CA PHE A 23 2.29 -9.18 5.69
C PHE A 23 1.81 -8.06 6.59
N GLN A 24 1.33 -8.36 7.80
CA GLN A 24 0.82 -7.35 8.72
C GLN A 24 1.89 -6.36 9.16
N LYS A 25 3.14 -6.82 9.33
CA LYS A 25 4.28 -5.94 9.61
C LYS A 25 4.54 -5.00 8.44
N LEU A 26 4.75 -5.55 7.25
CA LEU A 26 5.05 -4.78 6.04
C LEU A 26 3.92 -3.80 5.71
N HIS A 27 2.67 -4.25 5.78
CA HIS A 27 1.50 -3.42 5.54
C HIS A 27 1.48 -2.21 6.46
N ARG A 28 1.73 -2.38 7.78
CA ARG A 28 1.82 -1.25 8.72
C ARG A 28 2.96 -0.28 8.38
N GLU A 29 4.09 -0.78 7.92
CA GLU A 29 5.25 0.04 7.56
C GLU A 29 5.03 0.84 6.26
N LEU A 30 4.22 0.31 5.33
CA LEU A 30 3.88 0.96 4.06
C LEU A 30 2.72 1.94 4.16
N GLN A 31 1.93 1.91 5.23
CA GLN A 31 0.90 2.92 5.47
C GLN A 31 1.56 4.25 5.83
N ALA A 32 1.10 5.33 5.21
CA ALA A 32 1.52 6.67 5.62
C ALA A 32 1.09 6.97 7.07
N ASP A 33 1.85 7.83 7.77
CA ASP A 33 1.49 8.28 9.13
C ASP A 33 0.03 8.80 9.11
N PRO A 34 -0.88 8.24 9.95
CA PRO A 34 -2.26 8.68 10.02
C PRO A 34 -2.42 10.19 10.30
N ARG A 35 -1.42 10.81 10.94
CA ARG A 35 -1.36 12.24 11.28
C ARG A 35 -0.79 13.11 10.17
N ALA A 36 -0.42 12.54 9.02
CA ALA A 36 0.09 13.32 7.90
C ALA A 36 -0.95 14.34 7.44
N THR A 37 -0.58 15.63 7.41
CA THR A 37 -1.49 16.75 7.15
C THR A 37 -2.29 16.59 5.86
N TRP A 38 -1.70 16.00 4.82
CA TRP A 38 -2.40 15.79 3.56
C TRP A 38 -3.60 14.84 3.67
N ARG A 39 -3.64 13.96 4.68
CA ARG A 39 -4.77 13.05 4.91
C ARG A 39 -5.98 13.75 5.51
N THR A 40 -5.81 14.94 6.10
CA THR A 40 -6.91 15.71 6.71
C THR A 40 -7.61 16.62 5.70
N ILE A 41 -7.05 16.78 4.51
CA ILE A 41 -7.65 17.58 3.44
C ILE A 41 -8.87 16.81 2.90
N PRO A 42 -10.06 17.45 2.80
CA PRO A 42 -11.25 16.83 2.23
C PRO A 42 -11.14 16.80 0.69
N TRP A 43 -10.30 15.91 0.18
CA TRP A 43 -10.04 15.77 -1.25
C TRP A 43 -11.32 15.51 -2.04
N LYS A 44 -11.45 16.18 -3.18
CA LYS A 44 -12.46 15.85 -4.19
C LYS A 44 -11.89 14.77 -5.11
N THR A 45 -12.62 13.68 -5.29
CA THR A 45 -12.22 12.57 -6.18
C THR A 45 -12.65 12.79 -7.63
N SER A 46 -13.58 13.71 -7.89
CA SER A 46 -13.97 14.15 -9.23
C SER A 46 -13.26 15.45 -9.61
N VAL A 47 -12.50 15.41 -10.70
CA VAL A 47 -11.82 16.59 -11.25
C VAL A 47 -12.83 17.66 -11.70
N LEU A 48 -13.97 17.24 -12.28
CA LEU A 48 -15.02 18.15 -12.74
C LEU A 48 -15.69 18.88 -11.57
N ASP A 49 -15.96 18.18 -10.47
CA ASP A 49 -16.54 18.81 -9.27
C ASP A 49 -15.55 19.79 -8.62
N ALA A 50 -14.26 19.45 -8.63
CA ALA A 50 -13.21 20.34 -8.15
C ALA A 50 -13.09 21.60 -9.01
N GLN A 51 -13.18 21.45 -10.35
CA GLN A 51 -13.17 22.56 -11.28
C GLN A 51 -14.35 23.50 -11.09
N ALA A 52 -15.57 22.97 -11.00
CA ALA A 52 -16.77 23.76 -10.77
C ALA A 52 -16.70 24.53 -9.44
N ALA A 53 -16.20 23.91 -8.37
CA ALA A 53 -16.03 24.56 -7.08
C ALA A 53 -15.01 25.70 -7.13
N ALA A 54 -13.86 25.48 -7.77
CA ALA A 54 -12.82 26.48 -7.91
C ALA A 54 -13.27 27.70 -8.73
N ALA A 55 -13.98 27.47 -9.85
CA ALA A 55 -14.56 28.54 -10.65
C ALA A 55 -15.59 29.36 -9.87
N ARG A 56 -16.48 28.70 -9.11
CA ARG A 56 -17.47 29.35 -8.26
C ARG A 56 -16.83 30.17 -7.13
N GLU A 57 -15.73 29.70 -6.56
CA GLU A 57 -15.04 30.36 -5.44
C GLU A 57 -13.96 31.36 -5.86
N GLY A 58 -13.61 31.42 -7.14
CA GLY A 58 -12.51 32.26 -7.65
C GLY A 58 -11.14 31.86 -7.09
N LYS A 59 -10.93 30.55 -6.82
CA LYS A 59 -9.68 30.03 -6.24
C LYS A 59 -8.96 29.08 -7.20
N PRO A 60 -7.62 29.00 -7.16
CA PRO A 60 -6.89 28.00 -7.93
C PRO A 60 -7.19 26.57 -7.44
N ILE A 61 -7.02 25.60 -8.34
CA ILE A 61 -7.14 24.17 -8.03
C ILE A 61 -5.75 23.61 -7.76
N PHE A 62 -5.59 22.90 -6.64
CA PHE A 62 -4.45 22.02 -6.41
C PHE A 62 -4.84 20.59 -6.75
N ILE A 63 -4.14 19.98 -7.72
CA ILE A 63 -4.38 18.60 -8.15
C ILE A 63 -3.24 17.73 -7.64
N TRP A 64 -3.56 16.76 -6.80
CA TRP A 64 -2.67 15.67 -6.47
C TRP A 64 -3.06 14.45 -7.30
N ALA A 65 -2.31 14.20 -8.36
CA ALA A 65 -2.41 12.98 -9.15
C ALA A 65 -1.10 12.19 -9.00
N MET A 66 -1.21 10.87 -8.87
CA MET A 66 -0.04 10.00 -9.10
C MET A 66 0.10 9.83 -10.60
N ASP A 67 1.25 10.21 -11.15
CA ASP A 67 1.61 10.05 -12.56
C ASP A 67 2.04 8.59 -12.81
N GLY A 68 1.11 7.66 -12.59
CA GLY A 68 1.39 6.25 -12.37
C GLY A 68 2.12 5.60 -13.54
N HIS A 69 3.43 5.36 -13.40
CA HIS A 69 4.01 4.13 -13.93
C HIS A 69 3.46 3.00 -13.05
N PRO A 70 2.60 2.12 -13.58
CA PRO A 70 1.80 1.23 -12.76
C PRO A 70 2.57 -0.04 -12.39
N LEU A 71 3.83 0.06 -11.93
CA LEU A 71 4.77 -1.06 -11.76
C LEU A 71 5.03 -1.86 -13.05
#